data_AF-A0A553ZDN7-F1
#
_entry.id   AF-A0A553ZDN7-F1
#
_cell.length_a   1.000
_cell.length_b   1.000
_cell.length_c   1.000
_cell.angle_alpha   90.00
_cell.angle_beta   90.00
_cell.angle_gamma   90.00
#
_symmetry.space_group_name_H-M   'P 1'
#
loop_
_entity.id
_entity.type
_entity.pdbx_description
1 polymer ?
#
loop_
_entity_poly.entity_id
_entity_poly.type
_entity_poly.pdbx_seq_one_letter_code
_entity_poly.pdbx_strand_id
1 'polypeptide(L)'
;MLIAAAQFPSRRHDIAANAARMAALLARAADLGAALVVFAELALTQYDLDALAADPGLALTPDDARLTPVREACRAHGVGAVVNVPAREPGGPAGIPGLTSFVFGPDGALLTRYTKRHLSGRERDLFTPGHTEGRFRLGGVPFALATCYDNSFPELAERAAADGCRVYLASSFHSSPESLTKYPDRAWDNGLHVLLANGAGMGSGTSGPGCGLSGGWLPDGRQVASAGPGADCPEEGELVLTDVRDAVVLMADPAVAAMPVRECGEPLVDVREAAPNLLAAAADTEEATTDGAGGHLRAGVLERLLAAERVLPDGLRLRLVEGYRPPALQRHYFERYADRLRGLHPDWAPDRVRSAASRFVSPPEIAPHSAGGAVDVTLITADGSPVDMGTPVDASPEESDGACYTAAPGIPAAARRARRTLSAALTTAGLVNYPTEWWHWSYGDRYWALETGADAALYGPRELR
;
A
#
# COMPACT_ATOMS: atom_id res chain seq x y z
N MET A 1 4.43 -7.36 0.36
CA MET A 1 2.99 -7.17 0.50
C MET A 1 2.30 -8.19 -0.38
N LEU A 2 1.29 -8.90 0.13
CA LEU A 2 0.40 -9.70 -0.72
C LEU A 2 -0.76 -8.83 -1.21
N ILE A 3 -1.15 -8.99 -2.47
CA ILE A 3 -2.36 -8.41 -3.06
C ILE A 3 -3.21 -9.53 -3.65
N ALA A 4 -4.52 -9.34 -3.76
CA ALA A 4 -5.42 -10.36 -4.26
C ALA A 4 -6.38 -9.85 -5.35
N ALA A 5 -6.61 -10.65 -6.38
CA ALA A 5 -7.77 -10.50 -7.25
C ALA A 5 -8.90 -11.39 -6.73
N ALA A 6 -10.10 -10.83 -6.62
CA ALA A 6 -11.28 -11.54 -6.17
C ALA A 6 -12.21 -11.84 -7.35
N GLN A 7 -12.34 -13.13 -7.65
CA GLN A 7 -13.20 -13.64 -8.71
C GLN A 7 -14.46 -14.24 -8.08
N PHE A 8 -15.63 -13.73 -8.44
CA PHE A 8 -16.91 -14.24 -7.96
C PHE A 8 -18.04 -13.98 -8.96
N PRO A 9 -19.08 -14.81 -9.00
CA PRO A 9 -20.25 -14.58 -9.84
C PRO A 9 -21.10 -13.43 -9.29
N SER A 10 -21.03 -12.26 -9.93
CA SER A 10 -21.84 -11.10 -9.53
C SER A 10 -23.33 -11.32 -9.84
N ARG A 11 -24.20 -10.92 -8.91
CA ARG A 11 -25.65 -11.08 -9.03
C ARG A 11 -26.29 -9.89 -9.72
N ARG A 12 -27.13 -10.19 -10.72
CA ARG A 12 -27.89 -9.21 -11.48
C ARG A 12 -28.86 -8.45 -10.57
N HIS A 13 -28.83 -7.13 -10.65
CA HIS A 13 -29.74 -6.22 -9.93
C HIS A 13 -29.72 -6.32 -8.40
N ASP A 14 -28.70 -6.95 -7.80
CA ASP A 14 -28.58 -7.10 -6.34
C ASP A 14 -27.24 -6.55 -5.83
N ILE A 15 -27.16 -5.21 -5.79
CA ILE A 15 -25.99 -4.49 -5.27
C ILE A 15 -25.70 -4.88 -3.83
N ALA A 16 -26.74 -5.11 -3.01
CA ALA A 16 -26.58 -5.44 -1.60
C ALA A 16 -25.90 -6.80 -1.42
N ALA A 17 -26.31 -7.82 -2.17
CA ALA A 17 -25.65 -9.13 -2.16
C ALA A 17 -24.23 -9.06 -2.70
N ASN A 18 -23.98 -8.30 -3.77
CA ASN A 18 -22.63 -8.12 -4.32
C ASN A 18 -21.70 -7.41 -3.33
N ALA A 19 -22.16 -6.35 -2.67
CA ALA A 19 -21.40 -5.64 -1.64
C ALA A 19 -21.09 -6.55 -0.44
N ALA A 20 -22.06 -7.37 0.00
CA ALA A 20 -21.85 -8.34 1.07
C ALA A 20 -20.83 -9.43 0.66
N ARG A 21 -20.86 -9.89 -0.60
CA ARG A 21 -19.88 -10.85 -1.13
C ARG A 21 -18.48 -10.25 -1.19
N MET A 22 -18.35 -9.00 -1.65
CA MET A 22 -17.07 -8.27 -1.64
C MET A 22 -16.52 -8.13 -0.21
N ALA A 23 -17.36 -7.78 0.76
CA ALA A 23 -16.98 -7.68 2.17
C ALA A 23 -16.46 -9.02 2.73
N ALA A 24 -17.13 -10.14 2.41
CA ALA A 24 -16.68 -11.47 2.81
C ALA A 24 -15.34 -11.87 2.17
N LEU A 25 -15.12 -11.51 0.90
CA LEU A 25 -13.85 -11.76 0.20
C LEU A 25 -12.71 -10.90 0.75
N LEU A 26 -12.97 -9.65 1.13
CA LEU A 26 -12.01 -8.79 1.83
C LEU A 26 -11.56 -9.42 3.15
N ALA A 27 -12.50 -9.91 3.96
CA ALA A 27 -12.19 -10.60 5.22
C ALA A 27 -11.30 -11.83 4.99
N ARG A 28 -11.68 -12.71 4.04
CA ARG A 28 -10.90 -13.91 3.68
C ARG A 28 -9.51 -13.56 3.18
N ALA A 29 -9.37 -12.54 2.33
CA ALA A 29 -8.08 -12.12 1.80
C ALA A 29 -7.18 -11.56 2.91
N ALA A 30 -7.74 -10.79 3.86
CA ALA A 30 -6.99 -10.27 5.00
C ALA A 30 -6.51 -11.39 5.94
N ASP A 31 -7.29 -12.46 6.13
CA ASP A 31 -6.86 -13.64 6.90
C ASP A 31 -5.66 -14.35 6.25
N LEU A 32 -5.60 -14.33 4.91
CA LEU A 32 -4.47 -14.81 4.11
C LEU A 32 -3.31 -13.80 4.03
N GLY A 33 -3.42 -12.63 4.64
CA GLY A 33 -2.38 -11.60 4.69
C GLY A 33 -2.34 -10.65 3.49
N ALA A 34 -3.39 -10.60 2.66
CA ALA A 34 -3.49 -9.61 1.59
C ALA A 34 -3.74 -8.21 2.16
N ALA A 35 -3.05 -7.21 1.60
CA ALA A 35 -3.21 -5.80 1.97
C ALA A 35 -4.15 -5.03 1.03
N LEU A 36 -4.45 -5.58 -0.16
CA LEU A 36 -5.34 -4.99 -1.17
C LEU A 36 -6.09 -6.08 -1.91
N VAL A 37 -7.39 -5.87 -2.15
CA VAL A 37 -8.22 -6.74 -3.00
C VAL A 37 -8.78 -5.96 -4.19
N VAL A 38 -8.62 -6.51 -5.39
CA VAL A 38 -9.14 -5.94 -6.64
C VAL A 38 -10.34 -6.75 -7.11
N PHE A 39 -11.43 -6.06 -7.45
CA PHE A 39 -12.63 -6.65 -8.00
C PHE A 39 -12.78 -6.32 -9.50
N ALA A 40 -13.46 -7.21 -10.23
CA ALA A 40 -13.69 -7.06 -11.66
C ALA A 40 -14.47 -5.78 -12.02
N GLU A 41 -14.40 -5.41 -13.30
CA GLU A 41 -15.18 -4.29 -13.86
C GLU A 41 -16.68 -4.47 -13.58
N LEU A 42 -17.32 -3.43 -13.03
CA LEU A 42 -18.74 -3.41 -12.68
C LEU A 42 -19.21 -4.54 -11.76
N ALA A 43 -18.33 -5.23 -11.04
CA ALA A 43 -18.71 -6.37 -10.20
C ALA A 43 -19.75 -6.02 -9.11
N LEU A 44 -19.84 -4.75 -8.69
CA LEU A 44 -20.85 -4.33 -7.72
C LEU A 44 -22.26 -4.35 -8.31
N THR A 45 -22.41 -3.91 -9.56
CA THR A 45 -23.70 -3.80 -10.26
C THR A 45 -23.97 -4.98 -11.20
N GLN A 46 -22.96 -5.85 -11.39
CA GLN A 46 -22.80 -6.74 -12.56
C GLN A 46 -22.47 -5.93 -13.83
N TYR A 47 -21.71 -6.53 -14.76
CA TYR A 47 -21.53 -6.01 -16.11
C TYR A 47 -22.83 -6.19 -16.91
N ASP A 48 -23.79 -5.29 -16.66
CA ASP A 48 -25.08 -5.23 -17.37
C ASP A 48 -25.37 -3.83 -17.92
N LEU A 49 -25.00 -3.60 -19.18
CA LEU A 49 -25.16 -2.30 -19.82
C LEU A 49 -26.64 -1.95 -20.10
N ASP A 50 -27.51 -2.95 -20.27
CA ASP A 50 -28.94 -2.73 -20.48
C ASP A 50 -29.62 -2.26 -19.19
N ALA A 51 -29.27 -2.89 -18.06
CA ALA A 51 -29.73 -2.44 -16.75
C ALA A 51 -29.25 -1.03 -16.43
N LEU A 52 -27.98 -0.71 -16.74
CA LEU A 52 -27.40 0.61 -16.52
C LEU A 52 -28.04 1.69 -17.40
N ALA A 53 -28.41 1.36 -18.64
CA ALA A 53 -29.16 2.27 -19.50
C ALA A 53 -30.60 2.52 -18.99
N ALA A 54 -31.22 1.51 -18.38
CA ALA A 54 -32.58 1.58 -17.89
C ALA A 54 -32.72 2.28 -16.53
N ASP A 55 -31.69 2.23 -15.68
CA ASP A 55 -31.72 2.79 -14.32
C ASP A 55 -30.50 3.66 -14.00
N PRO A 56 -30.60 5.00 -14.21
CA PRO A 56 -29.58 5.95 -13.78
C PRO A 56 -29.31 5.98 -12.26
N GLY A 57 -30.22 5.42 -11.45
CA GLY A 57 -30.06 5.26 -10.00
C GLY A 57 -28.96 4.26 -9.61
N LEU A 58 -28.50 3.45 -10.56
CA LEU A 58 -27.36 2.55 -10.36
C LEU A 58 -26.03 3.31 -10.24
N ALA A 59 -25.93 4.56 -10.70
CA ALA A 59 -24.72 5.36 -10.54
C ALA A 59 -24.46 5.76 -9.07
N LEU A 60 -23.24 5.54 -8.59
CA LEU A 60 -22.81 5.76 -7.20
C LEU A 60 -21.90 6.97 -7.03
N THR A 61 -21.77 7.43 -5.79
CA THR A 61 -20.66 8.28 -5.32
C THR A 61 -19.77 7.48 -4.37
N PRO A 62 -18.53 7.91 -4.08
CA PRO A 62 -17.65 7.20 -3.13
C PRO A 62 -18.28 6.97 -1.75
N ASP A 63 -19.10 7.92 -1.30
CA ASP A 63 -19.73 7.91 0.02
C ASP A 63 -21.11 7.23 0.03
N ASP A 64 -21.51 6.62 -1.10
CA ASP A 64 -22.82 5.98 -1.23
C ASP A 64 -23.00 4.87 -0.17
N ALA A 65 -24.21 4.79 0.41
CA ALA A 65 -24.52 3.85 1.48
C ALA A 65 -24.41 2.39 1.01
N ARG A 66 -24.60 2.12 -0.29
CA ARG A 66 -24.45 0.78 -0.89
C ARG A 66 -23.01 0.25 -0.83
N LEU A 67 -22.01 1.12 -0.69
CA LEU A 67 -20.60 0.76 -0.52
C LEU A 67 -20.19 0.58 0.96
N THR A 68 -21.10 0.83 1.91
CA THR A 68 -20.81 0.71 3.36
C THR A 68 -20.23 -0.65 3.74
N PRO A 69 -20.79 -1.82 3.29
CA PRO A 69 -20.22 -3.12 3.64
C PRO A 69 -18.75 -3.28 3.22
N VAL A 70 -18.36 -2.69 2.08
CA VAL A 70 -16.97 -2.72 1.60
C VAL A 70 -16.08 -1.85 2.49
N ARG A 71 -16.46 -0.59 2.73
CA ARG A 71 -15.64 0.34 3.54
C ARG A 71 -15.49 -0.14 4.99
N GLU A 72 -16.54 -0.73 5.56
CA GLU A 72 -16.50 -1.33 6.89
C GLU A 72 -15.62 -2.57 6.93
N ALA A 73 -15.67 -3.43 5.91
CA ALA A 73 -14.76 -4.57 5.82
C ALA A 73 -13.30 -4.13 5.69
N CYS A 74 -13.02 -3.09 4.90
CA CYS A 74 -11.69 -2.49 4.83
C CYS A 74 -11.18 -2.10 6.21
N ARG A 75 -11.96 -1.30 6.96
CA ARG A 75 -11.62 -0.84 8.31
C ARG A 75 -11.47 -1.99 9.32
N ALA A 76 -12.40 -2.93 9.31
CA ALA A 76 -12.43 -4.03 10.28
C ALA A 76 -11.24 -4.98 10.10
N HIS A 77 -10.80 -5.19 8.85
CA HIS A 77 -9.78 -6.17 8.53
C HIS A 77 -8.41 -5.54 8.21
N GLY A 78 -8.34 -4.22 8.04
CA GLY A 78 -7.11 -3.50 7.69
C GLY A 78 -6.62 -3.84 6.27
N VAL A 79 -7.55 -3.90 5.31
CA VAL A 79 -7.29 -4.29 3.91
C VAL A 79 -7.90 -3.27 2.96
N GLY A 80 -7.18 -2.88 1.92
CA GLY A 80 -7.70 -1.99 0.87
C GLY A 80 -8.60 -2.73 -0.13
N ALA A 81 -9.43 -1.97 -0.86
CA ALA A 81 -10.29 -2.49 -1.91
C ALA A 81 -10.28 -1.62 -3.17
N VAL A 82 -10.22 -2.23 -4.35
CA VAL A 82 -10.51 -1.58 -5.64
C VAL A 82 -11.87 -2.06 -6.14
N VAL A 83 -12.88 -1.19 -6.07
CA VAL A 83 -14.26 -1.51 -6.46
C VAL A 83 -14.66 -0.70 -7.69
N ASN A 84 -15.17 -1.39 -8.71
CA ASN A 84 -15.54 -0.79 -9.99
C ASN A 84 -17.06 -0.61 -10.08
N VAL A 85 -17.50 0.61 -10.40
CA VAL A 85 -18.91 1.02 -10.40
C VAL A 85 -19.21 1.99 -11.54
N PRO A 86 -20.49 2.12 -11.96
CA PRO A 86 -20.93 3.34 -12.62
C PRO A 86 -20.88 4.48 -11.58
N ALA A 87 -20.09 5.53 -11.81
CA ALA A 87 -19.94 6.62 -10.85
C ALA A 87 -20.40 7.96 -11.40
N ARG A 88 -20.94 8.80 -10.52
CA ARG A 88 -21.19 10.21 -10.83
C ARG A 88 -19.86 10.96 -10.83
N GLU A 89 -19.50 11.50 -11.99
CA GLU A 89 -18.22 12.19 -12.17
C GLU A 89 -18.33 13.67 -11.75
N PRO A 90 -17.52 14.16 -10.80
CA PRO A 90 -17.47 15.58 -10.47
C PRO A 90 -17.04 16.41 -11.68
N GLY A 91 -17.84 17.39 -12.07
CA GLY A 91 -17.56 18.22 -13.24
C GLY A 91 -17.74 17.52 -14.59
N GLY A 92 -18.24 16.27 -14.60
CA GLY A 92 -18.63 15.56 -15.82
C GLY A 92 -19.96 16.08 -16.39
N PRO A 93 -20.34 15.63 -17.60
CA PRO A 93 -21.64 15.95 -18.19
C PRO A 93 -22.78 15.55 -17.25
N ALA A 94 -23.73 16.46 -17.04
CA ALA A 94 -24.83 16.24 -16.10
C ALA A 94 -25.62 14.98 -16.47
N GLY A 95 -25.74 14.06 -15.52
CA GLY A 95 -26.52 12.82 -15.68
C GLY A 95 -25.81 11.69 -16.45
N ILE A 96 -24.58 11.89 -16.93
CA ILE A 96 -23.80 10.83 -17.61
C ILE A 96 -22.71 10.33 -16.65
N PRO A 97 -22.78 9.08 -16.17
CA PRO A 97 -21.77 8.54 -15.26
C PRO A 97 -20.46 8.18 -15.98
N GLY A 98 -19.40 7.91 -15.22
CA GLY A 98 -18.18 7.25 -15.68
C GLY A 98 -18.16 5.77 -15.29
N LEU A 99 -17.28 4.99 -15.93
CA LEU A 99 -16.90 3.65 -15.46
C LEU A 99 -15.70 3.79 -14.53
N THR A 100 -15.91 3.75 -13.22
CA THR A 100 -14.95 4.27 -12.25
C THR A 100 -14.55 3.23 -11.23
N SER A 101 -13.24 3.07 -11.04
CA SER A 101 -12.62 2.33 -9.93
C SER A 101 -12.48 3.28 -8.73
N PHE A 102 -13.10 2.96 -7.61
CA PHE A 102 -12.82 3.57 -6.32
C PHE A 102 -11.80 2.71 -5.57
N VAL A 103 -10.73 3.35 -5.10
CA VAL A 103 -9.73 2.70 -4.23
C VAL A 103 -9.98 3.12 -2.80
N PHE A 104 -10.41 2.19 -1.97
CA PHE A 104 -10.52 2.38 -0.53
C PHE A 104 -9.27 1.86 0.18
N GLY A 105 -8.74 2.66 1.10
CA GLY A 105 -7.63 2.28 1.96
C GLY A 105 -8.06 1.32 3.07
N PRO A 106 -7.09 0.78 3.85
CA PRO A 106 -7.36 -0.13 4.96
C PRO A 106 -8.14 0.52 6.12
N ASP A 107 -8.30 1.83 6.13
CA ASP A 107 -9.15 2.61 7.07
C ASP A 107 -10.58 2.83 6.54
N GLY A 108 -10.85 2.41 5.29
CA GLY A 108 -12.08 2.62 4.56
C GLY A 108 -12.21 4.01 3.91
N ALA A 109 -11.17 4.85 3.95
CA ALA A 109 -11.15 6.14 3.28
C ALA A 109 -10.86 5.99 1.78
N LEU A 110 -11.36 6.91 0.96
CA LEU A 110 -11.07 6.93 -0.47
C LEU A 110 -9.64 7.44 -0.70
N LEU A 111 -8.75 6.60 -1.24
CA LEU A 111 -7.38 6.96 -1.60
C LEU A 111 -7.32 7.65 -2.97
N THR A 112 -8.01 7.06 -3.97
CA THR A 112 -8.04 7.60 -5.32
C THR A 112 -9.26 7.10 -6.07
N ARG A 113 -9.50 7.70 -7.25
CA ARG A 113 -10.46 7.21 -8.23
C ARG A 113 -9.80 7.14 -9.61
N TYR A 114 -10.23 6.20 -10.42
CA TYR A 114 -9.84 6.12 -11.83
C TYR A 114 -11.08 5.89 -12.69
N THR A 115 -11.32 6.80 -13.63
CA THR A 115 -12.44 6.68 -14.57
C THR A 115 -11.89 6.18 -15.91
N LYS A 116 -12.45 5.08 -16.43
CA LYS A 116 -12.04 4.41 -17.67
C LYS A 116 -11.86 5.43 -18.80
N ARG A 117 -10.69 5.42 -19.41
CA ARG A 117 -10.34 6.40 -20.46
C ARG A 117 -10.84 5.95 -21.82
N HIS A 118 -10.69 4.67 -22.13
CA HIS A 118 -11.06 4.10 -23.41
C HIS A 118 -12.39 3.35 -23.30
N LEU A 119 -13.47 4.00 -23.73
CA LEU A 119 -14.79 3.38 -23.82
C LEU A 119 -14.93 2.58 -25.12
N SER A 120 -15.55 1.41 -25.01
CA SER A 120 -15.71 0.45 -26.10
C SER A 120 -17.19 0.16 -26.40
N GLY A 121 -17.53 -0.06 -27.67
CA GLY A 121 -18.88 -0.46 -28.07
C GLY A 121 -19.97 0.46 -27.49
N ARG A 122 -20.96 -0.15 -26.83
CA ARG A 122 -22.11 0.52 -26.19
C ARG A 122 -21.75 1.36 -24.96
N GLU A 123 -20.56 1.19 -24.39
CA GLU A 123 -20.11 2.03 -23.27
C GLU A 123 -20.07 3.52 -23.67
N ARG A 124 -19.80 3.81 -24.95
CA ARG A 124 -19.78 5.18 -25.50
C ARG A 124 -21.14 5.89 -25.49
N ASP A 125 -22.22 5.12 -25.42
CA ASP A 125 -23.57 5.67 -25.37
C ASP A 125 -24.02 5.98 -23.93
N LEU A 126 -23.33 5.40 -22.94
CA LEU A 126 -23.76 5.39 -21.54
C LEU A 126 -22.82 6.14 -20.60
N PHE A 127 -21.53 6.25 -20.95
CA PHE A 127 -20.51 6.77 -20.04
C PHE A 127 -19.71 7.91 -20.64
N THR A 128 -19.17 8.74 -19.75
CA THR A 128 -18.13 9.73 -20.08
C THR A 128 -16.74 9.15 -19.84
N PRO A 129 -15.75 9.39 -20.72
CA PRO A 129 -14.37 8.96 -20.49
C PRO A 129 -13.72 9.75 -19.36
N GLY A 130 -12.79 9.11 -18.65
CA GLY A 130 -11.96 9.74 -17.63
C GLY A 130 -10.70 10.42 -18.18
N HIS A 131 -10.10 11.27 -17.34
CA HIS A 131 -8.90 12.05 -17.68
C HIS A 131 -7.79 12.01 -16.62
N THR A 132 -8.03 11.34 -15.48
CA THR A 132 -7.07 11.21 -14.39
C THR A 132 -6.27 9.91 -14.50
N GLU A 133 -5.00 9.93 -14.12
CA GLU A 133 -4.10 8.78 -14.25
C GLU A 133 -4.40 7.61 -13.29
N GLY A 134 -5.16 7.82 -12.21
CA GLY A 134 -5.52 6.72 -11.30
C GLY A 134 -4.33 6.10 -10.57
N ARG A 135 -3.32 6.91 -10.20
CA ARG A 135 -2.16 6.48 -9.43
C ARG A 135 -2.45 6.57 -7.94
N PHE A 136 -1.90 5.64 -7.15
CA PHE A 136 -1.93 5.71 -5.69
C PHE A 136 -0.76 4.93 -5.08
N ARG A 137 -0.51 5.16 -3.80
CA ARG A 137 0.47 4.40 -3.02
C ARG A 137 -0.25 3.64 -1.91
N LEU A 138 0.20 2.43 -1.61
CA LEU A 138 -0.26 1.67 -0.45
C LEU A 138 0.91 0.85 0.10
N GLY A 139 1.25 1.07 1.38
CA GLY A 139 2.37 0.43 2.07
C GLY A 139 3.69 0.47 1.28
N GLY A 140 4.07 1.67 0.81
CA GLY A 140 5.30 1.92 0.07
C GLY A 140 5.34 1.40 -1.37
N VAL A 141 4.25 0.80 -1.87
CA VAL A 141 4.14 0.31 -3.24
C VAL A 141 3.31 1.31 -4.08
N PRO A 142 3.84 1.80 -5.22
CA PRO A 142 3.08 2.63 -6.14
C PRO A 142 2.31 1.78 -7.17
N PHE A 143 1.01 2.07 -7.25
CA PHE A 143 0.05 1.35 -8.08
C PHE A 143 -0.52 2.23 -9.19
N ALA A 144 -0.81 1.60 -10.32
CA ALA A 144 -1.61 2.16 -11.40
C ALA A 144 -2.89 1.34 -11.60
N LEU A 145 -3.96 2.00 -12.05
CA LEU A 145 -5.26 1.40 -12.35
C LEU A 145 -5.52 1.42 -13.86
N ALA A 146 -6.18 0.38 -14.36
CA ALA A 146 -6.76 0.36 -15.69
C ALA A 146 -7.99 -0.53 -15.78
N THR A 147 -8.96 -0.11 -16.60
CA THR A 147 -10.25 -0.79 -16.67
C THR A 147 -10.48 -1.38 -18.05
N CYS A 148 -10.53 -2.71 -18.12
CA CYS A 148 -10.94 -3.53 -19.27
C CYS A 148 -10.29 -3.12 -20.60
N TYR A 149 -11.02 -2.40 -21.46
CA TYR A 149 -10.56 -1.98 -22.79
C TYR A 149 -9.31 -1.09 -22.74
N ASP A 150 -9.09 -0.37 -21.64
CA ASP A 150 -7.84 0.36 -21.36
C ASP A 150 -6.60 -0.53 -21.51
N ASN A 151 -6.69 -1.80 -21.11
CA ASN A 151 -5.57 -2.74 -21.14
C ASN A 151 -5.15 -3.15 -22.56
N SER A 152 -5.93 -2.80 -23.57
CA SER A 152 -5.57 -2.99 -24.98
C SER A 152 -4.66 -1.87 -25.52
N PHE A 153 -4.41 -0.82 -24.74
CA PHE A 153 -3.55 0.31 -25.09
C PHE A 153 -2.25 0.24 -24.29
N PRO A 154 -1.12 -0.21 -24.89
CA PRO A 154 0.16 -0.33 -24.19
C PRO A 154 0.61 0.96 -23.50
N GLU A 155 0.25 2.10 -24.06
CA GLU A 155 0.63 3.43 -23.60
C GLU A 155 0.19 3.70 -22.15
N LEU A 156 -0.84 3.00 -21.65
CA LEU A 156 -1.30 3.14 -20.26
C LEU A 156 -0.33 2.47 -19.29
N ALA A 157 0.19 1.30 -19.65
CA ALA A 157 1.21 0.62 -18.85
C ALA A 157 2.56 1.34 -18.95
N GLU A 158 2.91 1.86 -20.13
CA GLU A 158 4.11 2.67 -20.34
C GLU A 158 4.11 3.93 -19.47
N ARG A 159 2.98 4.66 -19.45
CA ARG A 159 2.80 5.84 -18.58
C ARG A 159 2.85 5.47 -17.11
N ALA A 160 2.22 4.36 -16.71
CA ALA A 160 2.28 3.89 -15.33
C ALA A 160 3.73 3.64 -14.88
N ALA A 161 4.54 2.97 -15.71
CA ALA A 161 5.95 2.75 -15.41
C ALA A 161 6.76 4.06 -15.40
N ALA A 162 6.49 4.98 -16.34
CA ALA A 162 7.12 6.30 -16.38
C ALA A 162 6.78 7.16 -15.15
N ASP A 163 5.58 7.01 -14.59
CA ASP A 163 5.14 7.64 -13.34
C ASP A 163 5.74 6.96 -12.09
N GLY A 164 6.59 5.94 -12.26
CA GLY A 164 7.24 5.21 -11.17
C GLY A 164 6.36 4.16 -10.51
N CYS A 165 5.24 3.76 -11.13
CA CYS A 165 4.44 2.65 -10.63
C CYS A 165 5.20 1.33 -10.77
N ARG A 166 4.94 0.42 -9.84
CA ARG A 166 5.58 -0.91 -9.79
C ARG A 166 4.55 -2.04 -9.89
N VAL A 167 3.28 -1.73 -9.65
CA VAL A 167 2.16 -2.66 -9.78
C VAL A 167 1.06 -2.03 -10.62
N TYR A 168 0.52 -2.81 -11.56
CA TYR A 168 -0.54 -2.41 -12.47
C TYR A 168 -1.77 -3.29 -12.23
N LEU A 169 -2.85 -2.66 -11.79
CA LEU A 169 -4.09 -3.33 -11.40
C LEU A 169 -5.10 -3.22 -12.53
N ALA A 170 -5.46 -4.36 -13.12
CA ALA A 170 -6.44 -4.45 -14.18
C ALA A 170 -7.77 -4.97 -13.64
N SER A 171 -8.83 -4.16 -13.77
CA SER A 171 -10.20 -4.58 -13.50
C SER A 171 -10.93 -4.81 -14.82
N SER A 172 -11.36 -6.02 -15.12
CA SER A 172 -11.92 -6.34 -16.45
C SER A 172 -13.13 -7.26 -16.42
N PHE A 173 -13.86 -7.28 -17.53
CA PHE A 173 -14.85 -8.30 -17.85
C PHE A 173 -14.57 -8.84 -19.26
N HIS A 174 -13.80 -9.92 -19.34
CA HIS A 174 -13.55 -10.66 -20.59
C HIS A 174 -14.36 -11.94 -20.61
N SER A 175 -14.92 -12.28 -21.76
CA SER A 175 -15.64 -13.54 -22.00
C SER A 175 -14.83 -14.60 -22.73
N SER A 176 -13.60 -14.26 -23.16
CA SER A 176 -12.69 -15.19 -23.84
C SER A 176 -11.28 -15.14 -23.22
N PRO A 177 -10.66 -16.31 -22.95
CA PRO A 177 -9.25 -16.39 -22.54
C PRO A 177 -8.27 -15.71 -23.52
N GLU A 178 -8.61 -15.62 -24.81
CA GLU A 178 -7.75 -14.95 -25.81
C GLU A 178 -7.54 -13.46 -25.49
N SER A 179 -8.48 -12.82 -24.81
CA SER A 179 -8.37 -11.42 -24.41
C SER A 179 -7.36 -11.18 -23.29
N LEU A 180 -6.93 -12.23 -22.59
CA LEU A 180 -6.00 -12.17 -21.46
C LEU A 180 -4.53 -12.21 -21.89
N THR A 181 -4.24 -12.54 -23.15
CA THR A 181 -2.85 -12.69 -23.65
C THR A 181 -2.03 -11.41 -23.58
N LYS A 182 -2.68 -10.24 -23.46
CA LYS A 182 -2.03 -8.93 -23.33
C LYS A 182 -1.42 -8.65 -21.94
N TYR A 183 -1.92 -9.28 -20.87
CA TYR A 183 -1.45 -9.00 -19.51
C TYR A 183 0.02 -9.39 -19.25
N PRO A 184 0.54 -10.55 -19.70
CA PRO A 184 1.96 -10.83 -19.61
C PRO A 184 2.81 -9.80 -20.38
N ASP A 185 2.33 -9.32 -21.53
CA ASP A 185 3.04 -8.27 -22.29
C ASP A 185 3.06 -6.94 -21.52
N ARG A 186 1.95 -6.53 -20.90
CA ARG A 186 1.93 -5.32 -20.04
C ARG A 186 2.93 -5.44 -18.89
N ALA A 187 3.09 -6.63 -18.32
CA ALA A 187 4.06 -6.88 -17.26
C ALA A 187 5.50 -6.81 -17.78
N TRP A 188 5.83 -7.59 -18.81
CA TRP A 188 7.18 -7.70 -19.39
C TRP A 188 7.67 -6.38 -19.96
N ASP A 189 6.89 -5.75 -20.84
CA ASP A 189 7.30 -4.57 -21.60
C ASP A 189 7.64 -3.37 -20.68
N ASN A 190 7.03 -3.35 -19.49
CA ASN A 190 7.09 -2.21 -18.58
C ASN A 190 7.76 -2.53 -17.22
N GLY A 191 8.20 -3.77 -17.01
CA GLY A 191 8.77 -4.22 -15.73
C GLY A 191 7.79 -4.07 -14.55
N LEU A 192 6.49 -4.30 -14.79
CA LEU A 192 5.42 -4.13 -13.81
C LEU A 192 4.95 -5.49 -13.29
N HIS A 193 4.67 -5.58 -12.00
CA HIS A 193 3.75 -6.61 -11.52
C HIS A 193 2.35 -6.31 -12.07
N VAL A 194 1.65 -7.31 -12.61
CA VAL A 194 0.28 -7.13 -13.10
C VAL A 194 -0.67 -8.03 -12.31
N LEU A 195 -1.77 -7.47 -11.84
CA LEU A 195 -2.86 -8.23 -11.21
C LEU A 195 -4.17 -7.96 -11.95
N LEU A 196 -4.75 -9.02 -12.52
CA LEU A 196 -6.05 -9.00 -13.19
C LEU A 196 -7.13 -9.55 -12.26
N ALA A 197 -8.12 -8.71 -11.96
CA ALA A 197 -9.44 -9.17 -11.51
C ALA A 197 -10.38 -9.20 -12.71
N ASN A 198 -10.79 -10.40 -13.12
CA ASN A 198 -11.69 -10.62 -14.24
C ASN A 198 -13.05 -11.14 -13.79
N GLY A 199 -14.10 -10.76 -14.50
CA GLY A 199 -15.46 -11.17 -14.22
C GLY A 199 -15.68 -12.68 -14.37
N ALA A 200 -16.47 -13.24 -13.47
CA ALA A 200 -17.04 -14.58 -13.56
C ALA A 200 -18.58 -14.52 -13.51
N GLY A 201 -19.24 -15.56 -13.99
CA GLY A 201 -20.70 -15.59 -14.09
C GLY A 201 -21.25 -14.82 -15.30
N MET A 202 -22.58 -14.66 -15.33
CA MET A 202 -23.27 -14.06 -16.48
C MET A 202 -22.99 -12.56 -16.60
N GLY A 203 -22.63 -12.10 -17.80
CA GLY A 203 -22.77 -10.70 -18.21
C GLY A 203 -24.13 -10.45 -18.88
N SER A 204 -24.38 -9.22 -19.34
CA SER A 204 -25.57 -8.91 -20.15
C SER A 204 -25.38 -9.09 -21.65
N GLY A 205 -26.49 -9.36 -22.34
CA GLY A 205 -26.60 -9.20 -23.79
C GLY A 205 -25.53 -9.98 -24.57
N THR A 206 -24.79 -9.29 -25.43
CA THR A 206 -23.77 -9.87 -26.32
C THR A 206 -22.43 -10.19 -25.63
N SER A 207 -22.22 -9.74 -24.39
CA SER A 207 -20.93 -9.95 -23.70
C SER A 207 -20.70 -11.40 -23.30
N GLY A 208 -21.77 -12.20 -23.14
CA GLY A 208 -21.69 -13.59 -22.70
C GLY A 208 -21.25 -13.74 -21.24
N PRO A 209 -21.02 -14.97 -20.76
CA PRO A 209 -20.46 -15.20 -19.44
C PRO A 209 -18.99 -14.76 -19.37
N GLY A 210 -18.59 -14.20 -18.24
CA GLY A 210 -17.18 -13.87 -17.97
C GLY A 210 -16.35 -15.15 -17.89
N CYS A 211 -15.19 -15.16 -18.53
CA CYS A 211 -14.34 -16.35 -18.59
C CYS A 211 -13.59 -16.64 -17.29
N GLY A 212 -13.69 -15.78 -16.27
CA GLY A 212 -12.90 -15.91 -15.05
C GLY A 212 -11.41 -15.76 -15.37
N LEU A 213 -10.56 -16.67 -14.89
CA LEU A 213 -9.11 -16.65 -15.12
C LEU A 213 -8.44 -15.34 -14.65
N SER A 214 -8.94 -14.76 -13.55
CA SER A 214 -8.19 -13.74 -12.80
C SER A 214 -6.77 -14.22 -12.53
N GLY A 215 -5.77 -13.35 -12.58
CA GLY A 215 -4.37 -13.78 -12.65
C GLY A 215 -3.39 -12.76 -12.12
N GLY A 216 -2.19 -13.24 -11.76
CA GLY A 216 -1.06 -12.42 -11.35
C GLY A 216 0.19 -12.73 -12.16
N TRP A 217 0.89 -11.70 -12.62
CA TRP A 217 2.13 -11.80 -13.40
C TRP A 217 3.23 -10.98 -12.74
N LEU A 218 4.44 -11.55 -12.76
CA LEU A 218 5.66 -10.88 -12.35
C LEU A 218 6.16 -9.91 -13.44
N PRO A 219 7.09 -9.00 -13.12
CA PRO A 219 7.73 -8.09 -14.09
C PRO A 219 8.40 -8.77 -15.29
N ASP A 220 8.72 -10.07 -15.18
CA ASP A 220 9.24 -10.90 -16.27
C ASP A 220 8.13 -11.60 -17.08
N GLY A 221 6.89 -11.09 -17.03
CA GLY A 221 5.75 -11.63 -17.76
C GLY A 221 5.29 -13.02 -17.32
N ARG A 222 5.95 -13.66 -16.34
CA ARG A 222 5.60 -15.00 -15.88
C ARG A 222 4.35 -14.94 -15.02
N GLN A 223 3.35 -15.74 -15.36
CA GLN A 223 2.16 -15.92 -14.52
C GLN A 223 2.52 -16.75 -13.29
N VAL A 224 2.19 -16.23 -12.11
CA VAL A 224 2.48 -16.87 -10.81
C VAL A 224 1.23 -17.32 -10.06
N ALA A 225 0.06 -16.82 -10.46
CA ALA A 225 -1.22 -17.21 -9.88
C ALA A 225 -2.34 -17.10 -10.92
N SER A 226 -3.34 -17.98 -10.82
CA SER A 226 -4.54 -17.98 -11.67
C SER A 226 -5.74 -18.53 -10.90
N ALA A 227 -6.90 -17.92 -11.10
CA ALA A 227 -8.20 -18.47 -10.77
C ALA A 227 -8.63 -19.54 -11.79
N GLY A 228 -9.65 -20.31 -11.44
CA GLY A 228 -10.30 -21.23 -12.36
C GLY A 228 -11.11 -20.52 -13.47
N PRO A 229 -11.65 -21.28 -14.43
CA PRO A 229 -12.59 -20.78 -15.42
C PRO A 229 -13.84 -20.20 -14.74
N GLY A 230 -14.38 -19.12 -15.30
CA GLY A 230 -15.53 -18.41 -14.74
C GLY A 230 -16.83 -19.24 -14.70
N ALA A 231 -16.94 -20.27 -15.55
CA ALA A 231 -18.05 -21.23 -15.54
C ALA A 231 -18.04 -22.13 -14.28
N ASP A 232 -16.86 -22.34 -13.69
CA ASP A 232 -16.64 -23.20 -12.53
C ASP A 232 -16.40 -22.37 -11.25
N CYS A 233 -16.63 -21.05 -11.31
CA CYS A 233 -16.38 -20.16 -10.19
C CYS A 233 -17.33 -20.46 -9.02
N PRO A 234 -16.83 -20.74 -7.80
CA PRO A 234 -17.68 -20.98 -6.64
C PRO A 234 -18.57 -19.77 -6.30
N GLU A 235 -19.77 -20.02 -5.77
CA GLU A 235 -20.68 -18.96 -5.31
C GLU A 235 -20.03 -18.07 -4.24
N GLU A 236 -19.18 -18.63 -3.39
CA GLU A 236 -18.38 -17.92 -2.38
C GLU A 236 -17.23 -17.08 -2.95
N GLY A 237 -16.89 -17.28 -4.22
CA GLY A 237 -15.75 -16.67 -4.89
C GLY A 237 -14.40 -17.27 -4.49
N GLU A 238 -13.40 -17.00 -5.32
CA GLU A 238 -12.01 -17.42 -5.18
C GLU A 238 -11.07 -16.20 -5.16
N LEU A 239 -9.88 -16.39 -4.57
CA LEU A 239 -8.86 -15.36 -4.40
C LEU A 239 -7.57 -15.78 -5.08
N VAL A 240 -7.01 -14.89 -5.90
CA VAL A 240 -5.72 -15.06 -6.56
C VAL A 240 -4.72 -14.15 -5.88
N LEU A 241 -3.79 -14.70 -5.10
CA LEU A 241 -2.79 -13.91 -4.37
C LEU A 241 -1.52 -13.72 -5.20
N THR A 242 -0.92 -12.54 -5.12
CA THR A 242 0.38 -12.22 -5.73
C THR A 242 1.23 -11.47 -4.71
N ASP A 243 2.50 -11.86 -4.63
CA ASP A 243 3.47 -11.20 -3.76
C ASP A 243 4.23 -10.10 -4.51
N VAL A 244 4.18 -8.88 -3.98
CA VAL A 244 4.78 -7.68 -4.57
C VAL A 244 5.72 -6.96 -3.60
N ARG A 245 6.33 -7.63 -2.60
CA ARG A 245 7.26 -6.91 -1.68
C ARG A 245 8.51 -6.36 -2.37
N ASP A 246 8.96 -6.95 -3.47
CA ASP A 246 10.04 -6.42 -4.31
C ASP A 246 9.65 -5.13 -5.05
N ALA A 247 8.37 -4.75 -5.03
CA ALA A 247 7.83 -3.51 -5.55
C ALA A 247 7.85 -2.35 -4.53
N VAL A 248 8.24 -2.58 -3.28
CA VAL A 248 8.36 -1.54 -2.25
C VAL A 248 9.43 -0.52 -2.65
N VAL A 249 9.10 0.77 -2.53
CA VAL A 249 10.10 1.84 -2.63
C VAL A 249 10.94 1.83 -1.36
N LEU A 250 12.22 1.50 -1.54
CA LEU A 250 13.19 1.49 -0.46
C LEU A 250 13.60 2.92 -0.10
N MET A 251 14.07 3.13 1.12
CA MET A 251 14.51 4.46 1.57
C MET A 251 15.70 4.99 0.74
N ALA A 252 16.45 4.08 0.13
CA ALA A 252 17.56 4.35 -0.77
C ALA A 252 17.19 4.60 -2.23
N ASP A 253 15.90 4.53 -2.57
CA ASP A 253 15.43 4.74 -3.93
C ASP A 253 15.80 6.15 -4.42
N PRO A 254 16.28 6.31 -5.67
CA PRO A 254 16.61 7.62 -6.24
C PRO A 254 15.45 8.64 -6.14
N ALA A 255 14.20 8.19 -6.21
CA ALA A 255 13.03 9.07 -6.05
C ALA A 255 12.95 9.68 -4.64
N VAL A 256 13.32 8.91 -3.60
CA VAL A 256 13.42 9.43 -2.23
C VAL A 256 14.53 10.46 -2.14
N ALA A 257 15.71 10.16 -2.70
CA ALA A 257 16.85 11.08 -2.68
C ALA A 257 16.60 12.38 -3.44
N ALA A 258 15.82 12.33 -4.53
CA ALA A 258 15.46 13.47 -5.35
C ALA A 258 14.44 14.42 -4.67
N MET A 259 13.76 13.96 -3.62
CA MET A 259 12.77 14.77 -2.90
C MET A 259 13.42 16.02 -2.28
N PRO A 260 12.99 17.25 -2.65
CA PRO A 260 13.56 18.47 -2.09
C PRO A 260 13.30 18.57 -0.59
N VAL A 261 14.22 19.22 0.12
CA VAL A 261 14.09 19.51 1.55
C VAL A 261 13.87 21.01 1.74
N ARG A 262 12.79 21.37 2.43
CA ARG A 262 12.46 22.72 2.88
C ARG A 262 12.44 22.71 4.41
N GLU A 263 13.64 22.78 5.01
CA GLU A 263 13.81 22.75 6.47
C GLU A 263 12.98 23.83 7.16
N CYS A 264 12.05 23.41 8.01
CA CYS A 264 11.10 24.29 8.70
C CYS A 264 11.62 24.86 10.03
N GLY A 265 12.74 24.35 10.55
CA GLY A 265 13.44 24.90 11.71
C GLY A 265 12.98 24.38 13.07
N GLU A 266 12.04 23.43 13.11
CA GLU A 266 11.61 22.80 14.36
C GLU A 266 12.79 22.25 15.17
N PRO A 267 12.80 22.41 16.51
CA PRO A 267 13.90 21.95 17.34
C PRO A 267 13.88 20.42 17.49
N LEU A 268 15.05 19.85 17.78
CA LEU A 268 15.15 18.53 18.41
C LEU A 268 14.84 18.70 19.90
N VAL A 269 13.92 17.91 20.42
CA VAL A 269 13.53 17.90 21.83
C VAL A 269 13.83 16.54 22.44
N ASP A 270 14.30 16.53 23.69
CA ASP A 270 14.47 15.29 24.45
C ASP A 270 13.09 14.80 24.92
N VAL A 271 12.71 13.61 24.45
CA VAL A 271 11.44 12.97 24.80
C VAL A 271 11.33 12.70 26.31
N ARG A 272 12.45 12.40 26.98
CA ARG A 272 12.49 12.10 28.41
C ARG A 272 12.07 13.30 29.26
N GLU A 273 12.40 14.50 28.79
CA GLU A 273 12.04 15.76 29.45
C GLU A 273 10.66 16.25 29.02
N ALA A 274 10.37 16.19 27.72
CA ALA A 274 9.15 16.73 27.15
C ALA A 274 7.91 15.83 27.37
N ALA A 275 8.11 14.52 27.50
CA ALA A 275 7.04 13.53 27.63
C ALA A 275 7.43 12.33 28.53
N PRO A 276 7.77 12.57 29.82
CA PRO A 276 8.33 11.56 30.74
C PRO A 276 7.41 10.34 30.96
N ASN A 277 6.11 10.49 30.70
CA ASN A 277 5.11 9.46 30.92
C ASN A 277 4.70 8.72 29.65
N LEU A 278 5.14 9.14 28.46
CA LEU A 278 4.52 8.71 27.19
C LEU A 278 5.30 7.63 26.44
N LEU A 279 6.60 7.58 26.64
CA LEU A 279 7.48 6.63 25.98
C LEU A 279 8.36 6.11 27.11
N ALA A 280 8.25 4.84 27.46
CA ALA A 280 9.25 4.21 28.31
C ALA A 280 10.57 4.34 27.55
N ALA A 281 11.34 5.39 27.84
CA ALA A 281 12.58 5.65 27.13
C ALA A 281 13.43 4.39 27.24
N ALA A 282 14.13 4.03 26.17
CA ALA A 282 15.21 3.06 26.23
C ALA A 282 16.34 3.60 27.12
N ALA A 283 16.10 3.71 28.43
CA ALA A 283 17.13 3.51 29.41
C ALA A 283 17.37 2.01 29.40
N ASP A 284 18.53 1.60 28.87
CA ASP A 284 19.07 0.24 28.94
C ASP A 284 18.73 -0.71 27.77
N THR A 285 18.93 -0.28 26.52
CA THR A 285 19.39 -1.23 25.48
C THR A 285 20.91 -1.10 25.32
N GLU A 286 21.62 -2.21 25.14
CA GLU A 286 23.10 -2.21 24.92
C GLU A 286 23.51 -1.43 23.66
N GLU A 287 22.55 -1.03 22.82
CA GLU A 287 22.72 -0.27 21.57
C GLU A 287 22.30 1.21 21.66
N ALA A 288 21.82 1.67 22.82
CA ALA A 288 21.60 3.10 23.05
C ALA A 288 22.91 3.85 22.78
N THR A 289 22.86 4.83 21.87
CA THR A 289 24.03 5.67 21.58
C THR A 289 24.54 6.23 22.91
N THR A 290 25.85 6.10 23.15
CA THR A 290 26.49 6.41 24.44
C THR A 290 26.33 7.87 24.89
N ASP A 291 25.70 8.71 24.07
CA ASP A 291 25.41 10.13 24.27
C ASP A 291 23.93 10.45 24.59
N GLY A 292 23.01 9.47 24.56
CA GLY A 292 21.57 9.71 24.77
C GLY A 292 20.86 10.44 23.62
N ALA A 293 21.51 10.58 22.46
CA ALA A 293 20.96 11.21 21.26
C ALA A 293 19.68 10.52 20.75
N GLY A 294 19.62 9.19 20.87
CA GLY A 294 18.45 8.39 20.47
C GLY A 294 17.12 8.80 21.14
N GLY A 295 17.16 9.52 22.26
CA GLY A 295 15.97 10.06 22.94
C GLY A 295 15.39 11.34 22.31
N HIS A 296 16.01 11.89 21.26
CA HIS A 296 15.57 13.16 20.66
C HIS A 296 14.71 12.96 19.41
N LEU A 297 13.75 13.85 19.20
CA LEU A 297 12.89 13.90 18.01
C LEU A 297 12.64 15.35 17.61
N ARG A 298 12.26 15.61 16.35
CA ARG A 298 11.63 16.89 16.00
C ARG A 298 10.35 17.08 16.82
N ALA A 299 10.09 18.29 17.29
CA ALA A 299 8.92 18.60 18.11
C ALA A 299 7.61 18.13 17.48
N GLY A 300 7.41 18.35 16.17
CA GLY A 300 6.24 17.89 15.44
C GLY A 300 6.13 16.37 15.31
N VAL A 301 7.24 15.61 15.42
CA VAL A 301 7.19 14.13 15.49
C VAL A 301 6.70 13.69 16.87
N LEU A 302 7.20 14.30 17.95
CA LEU A 302 6.75 14.02 19.32
C LEU A 302 5.25 14.31 19.49
N GLU A 303 4.75 15.44 18.98
CA GLU A 303 3.32 15.78 19.01
C GLU A 303 2.43 14.71 18.35
N ARG A 304 2.94 14.08 17.29
CA ARG A 304 2.23 13.01 16.59
C ARG A 304 2.26 11.70 17.35
N LEU A 305 3.38 11.35 17.98
CA LEU A 305 3.43 10.21 18.89
C LEU A 305 2.45 10.40 20.08
N LEU A 306 2.36 11.63 20.62
CA LEU A 306 1.36 12.01 21.62
C LEU A 306 -0.09 11.89 21.11
N ALA A 307 -0.34 12.15 19.82
CA ALA A 307 -1.64 11.93 19.21
C ALA A 307 -1.94 10.44 18.99
N ALA A 308 -0.96 9.67 18.52
CA ALA A 308 -1.07 8.23 18.31
C ALA A 308 -1.34 7.47 19.62
N GLU A 309 -0.64 7.82 20.70
CA GLU A 309 -0.84 7.23 22.03
C GLU A 309 -2.30 7.38 22.51
N ARG A 310 -2.92 8.54 22.25
CA ARG A 310 -4.30 8.85 22.68
C ARG A 310 -5.37 8.02 21.97
N VAL A 311 -5.05 7.44 20.82
CA VAL A 311 -5.98 6.61 20.04
C VAL A 311 -5.66 5.12 20.13
N LEU A 312 -4.62 4.73 20.87
CA LEU A 312 -4.35 3.32 21.16
C LEU A 312 -5.46 2.72 22.03
N PRO A 313 -5.78 1.42 21.85
CA PRO A 313 -6.69 0.72 22.75
C PRO A 313 -6.21 0.73 24.21
N ASP A 314 -7.16 0.72 25.14
CA ASP A 314 -6.88 0.63 26.56
C ASP A 314 -5.91 -0.53 26.88
N GLY A 315 -4.91 -0.24 27.71
CA GLY A 315 -3.91 -1.22 28.13
C GLY A 315 -2.68 -1.32 27.23
N LEU A 316 -2.63 -0.59 26.11
CA LEU A 316 -1.44 -0.48 25.24
C LEU A 316 -0.80 0.90 25.33
N ARG A 317 0.53 0.94 25.22
CA ARG A 317 1.36 2.15 25.22
C ARG A 317 2.45 2.04 24.15
N LEU A 318 2.92 3.17 23.62
CA LEU A 318 4.11 3.23 22.77
C LEU A 318 5.41 3.17 23.60
N ARG A 319 6.42 2.53 23.03
CA ARG A 319 7.80 2.55 23.53
C ARG A 319 8.72 3.06 22.44
N LEU A 320 9.47 4.13 22.75
CA LEU A 320 10.52 4.67 21.89
C LEU A 320 11.75 3.77 21.94
N VAL A 321 12.22 3.34 20.78
CA VAL A 321 13.47 2.60 20.62
C VAL A 321 14.58 3.57 20.22
N GLU A 322 14.42 4.27 19.09
CA GLU A 322 15.38 5.26 18.60
C GLU A 322 14.63 6.40 17.90
N GLY A 323 15.00 7.65 18.18
CA GLY A 323 14.48 8.83 17.51
C GLY A 323 15.52 9.47 16.59
N TYR A 324 16.57 10.02 17.17
CA TYR A 324 17.60 10.76 16.45
C TYR A 324 18.95 10.06 16.50
N ARG A 325 19.64 10.08 15.36
CA ARG A 325 21.00 9.55 15.21
C ARG A 325 21.94 10.65 14.70
N PRO A 326 23.06 10.95 15.38
CA PRO A 326 24.01 11.95 14.89
C PRO A 326 24.49 11.66 13.46
N PRO A 327 24.59 12.68 12.56
CA PRO A 327 25.07 12.47 11.19
C PRO A 327 26.43 11.77 11.09
N ALA A 328 27.34 12.03 12.04
CA ALA A 328 28.63 11.35 12.11
C ALA A 328 28.49 9.85 12.41
N LEU A 329 27.58 9.49 13.32
CA LEU A 329 27.30 8.10 13.69
C LEU A 329 26.61 7.35 12.55
N GLN A 330 25.65 7.98 11.87
CA GLN A 330 25.01 7.42 10.68
C GLN A 330 26.05 7.09 9.59
N ARG A 331 27.00 8.00 9.34
CA ARG A 331 28.08 7.78 8.38
C ARG A 331 28.94 6.59 8.77
N HIS A 332 29.31 6.50 10.06
CA HIS A 332 30.07 5.39 10.58
C HIS A 332 29.36 4.04 10.39
N TYR A 333 28.05 3.95 10.68
CA TYR A 333 27.27 2.72 10.47
C TYR A 333 27.22 2.31 9.00
N PHE A 334 26.98 3.27 8.10
CA PHE A 334 26.91 3.00 6.66
C PHE A 334 28.26 2.49 6.12
N GLU A 335 29.36 3.17 6.45
CA GLU A 335 30.71 2.80 6.02
C GLU A 335 31.09 1.41 6.54
N ARG A 336 30.85 1.13 7.83
CA ARG A 336 31.14 -0.17 8.44
C ARG A 336 30.41 -1.32 7.74
N TYR A 337 29.12 -1.13 7.42
CA TYR A 337 28.35 -2.18 6.74
C TYR A 337 28.77 -2.35 5.27
N ALA A 338 29.03 -1.23 4.56
CA ALA A 338 29.56 -1.28 3.20
C ALA A 338 30.93 -1.98 3.15
N ASP A 339 31.81 -1.76 4.12
CA ASP A 339 33.10 -2.43 4.24
C ASP A 339 32.93 -3.95 4.44
N ARG A 340 31.97 -4.37 5.28
CA ARG A 340 31.61 -5.79 5.46
C ARG A 340 31.15 -6.42 4.15
N LEU A 341 30.27 -5.75 3.39
CA LEU A 341 29.79 -6.24 2.09
C LEU A 341 30.92 -6.32 1.05
N ARG A 342 31.86 -5.36 1.03
CA ARG A 342 33.06 -5.44 0.16
C ARG A 342 33.94 -6.64 0.52
N GLY A 343 34.06 -6.96 1.80
CA GLY A 343 34.80 -8.14 2.26
C GLY A 343 34.12 -9.46 1.85
N LEU A 344 32.80 -9.54 1.94
CA LEU A 344 32.03 -10.74 1.55
C LEU A 344 31.88 -10.90 0.03
N HIS A 345 31.90 -9.80 -0.71
CA HIS A 345 31.72 -9.77 -2.16
C HIS A 345 32.77 -8.89 -2.85
N PRO A 346 34.03 -9.35 -2.96
CA PRO A 346 35.12 -8.57 -3.54
C PRO A 346 34.90 -8.16 -5.01
N ASP A 347 34.09 -8.92 -5.74
CA ASP A 347 33.80 -8.70 -7.16
C ASP A 347 32.68 -7.66 -7.40
N TRP A 348 32.03 -7.16 -6.35
CA TRP A 348 30.94 -6.19 -6.51
C TRP A 348 31.49 -4.79 -6.83
N ALA A 349 30.94 -4.17 -7.87
CA ALA A 349 31.19 -2.76 -8.16
C ALA A 349 30.73 -1.86 -6.99
N PRO A 350 31.38 -0.70 -6.75
CA PRO A 350 31.05 0.20 -5.63
C PRO A 350 29.56 0.57 -5.55
N ASP A 351 28.91 0.82 -6.69
CA ASP A 351 27.48 1.18 -6.73
C ASP A 351 26.58 0.03 -6.27
N ARG A 352 26.95 -1.22 -6.60
CA ARG A 352 26.23 -2.41 -6.14
C ARG A 352 26.36 -2.58 -4.63
N VAL A 353 27.56 -2.38 -4.09
CA VAL A 353 27.80 -2.39 -2.63
C VAL A 353 26.96 -1.31 -1.96
N ARG A 354 26.97 -0.09 -2.49
CA ARG A 354 26.19 1.02 -1.94
C ARG A 354 24.69 0.71 -1.96
N SER A 355 24.17 0.19 -3.07
CA SER A 355 22.77 -0.23 -3.19
C SER A 355 22.41 -1.35 -2.20
N ALA A 356 23.25 -2.38 -2.07
CA ALA A 356 23.03 -3.44 -1.11
C ALA A 356 23.11 -2.95 0.34
N ALA A 357 24.10 -2.12 0.69
CA ALA A 357 24.24 -1.52 2.00
C ALA A 357 23.00 -0.70 2.38
N SER A 358 22.48 0.04 1.40
CA SER A 358 21.31 0.90 1.56
C SER A 358 19.98 0.17 1.81
N ARG A 359 19.96 -1.16 1.68
CA ARG A 359 18.81 -2.00 2.08
C ARG A 359 18.69 -2.17 3.59
N PHE A 360 19.80 -1.98 4.32
CA PHE A 360 19.86 -2.19 5.77
C PHE A 360 20.28 -0.93 6.54
N VAL A 361 21.15 -0.09 5.96
CA VAL A 361 21.54 1.19 6.58
C VAL A 361 21.31 2.32 5.58
N SER A 362 20.50 3.30 5.95
CA SER A 362 20.20 4.43 5.06
C SER A 362 21.47 5.20 4.68
N PRO A 363 21.63 5.63 3.41
CA PRO A 363 22.72 6.52 3.02
C PRO A 363 22.73 7.80 3.88
N PRO A 364 23.90 8.28 4.36
CA PRO A 364 23.98 9.40 5.30
C PRO A 364 23.31 10.70 4.83
N GLU A 365 23.26 10.94 3.52
CA GLU A 365 22.67 12.11 2.89
C GLU A 365 21.13 12.12 2.86
N ILE A 366 20.50 10.97 3.08
CA ILE A 366 19.04 10.80 3.10
C ILE A 366 18.52 10.18 4.40
N ALA A 367 19.41 9.93 5.37
CA ALA A 367 19.09 9.22 6.61
C ALA A 367 18.04 9.98 7.46
N PRO A 368 16.85 9.40 7.66
CA PRO A 368 15.75 10.07 8.36
C PRO A 368 16.01 10.36 9.85
N HIS A 369 16.64 9.42 10.57
CA HIS A 369 16.99 9.61 11.98
C HIS A 369 17.94 10.79 12.19
N SER A 370 18.85 11.07 11.23
CA SER A 370 19.72 12.24 11.27
C SER A 370 18.99 13.57 11.13
N ALA A 371 17.76 13.57 10.62
CA ALA A 371 16.89 14.73 10.59
C ALA A 371 16.02 14.85 11.85
N GLY A 372 15.94 13.80 12.68
CA GLY A 372 14.96 13.67 13.77
C GLY A 372 13.52 13.56 13.26
N GLY A 373 13.34 13.24 11.97
CA GLY A 373 12.07 13.06 11.29
C GLY A 373 11.57 11.62 11.31
N ALA A 374 12.41 10.67 11.73
CA ALA A 374 12.03 9.27 11.90
C ALA A 374 12.02 8.85 13.37
N VAL A 375 11.34 7.74 13.62
CA VAL A 375 11.23 7.13 14.93
C VAL A 375 11.02 5.63 14.80
N ASP A 376 11.77 4.89 15.61
CA ASP A 376 11.58 3.46 15.83
C ASP A 376 10.77 3.26 17.11
N VAL A 377 9.62 2.61 16.98
CA VAL A 377 8.66 2.40 18.08
C VAL A 377 8.12 0.98 18.12
N THR A 378 7.76 0.53 19.32
CA THR A 378 7.03 -0.73 19.54
C THR A 378 5.88 -0.55 20.53
N LEU A 379 5.03 -1.57 20.67
CA LEU A 379 3.96 -1.62 21.66
C LEU A 379 4.40 -2.33 22.93
N ILE A 380 3.99 -1.78 24.06
CA ILE A 380 4.07 -2.41 25.38
C ILE A 380 2.68 -2.40 26.02
N THR A 381 2.45 -3.31 26.97
CA THR A 381 1.29 -3.29 27.84
C THR A 381 1.42 -2.19 28.89
N ALA A 382 0.30 -1.83 29.55
CA ALA A 382 0.29 -0.79 30.59
C ALA A 382 1.21 -1.07 31.79
N ASP A 383 1.58 -2.33 32.03
CA ASP A 383 2.55 -2.75 33.05
C ASP A 383 4.01 -2.74 32.57
N GLY A 384 4.25 -2.37 31.30
CA GLY A 384 5.57 -2.29 30.70
C GLY A 384 6.03 -3.54 29.95
N SER A 385 5.24 -4.61 29.91
CA SER A 385 5.62 -5.84 29.21
C SER A 385 5.64 -5.65 27.68
N PRO A 386 6.64 -6.20 26.97
CA PRO A 386 6.66 -6.15 25.51
C PRO A 386 5.46 -6.88 24.89
N VAL A 387 4.83 -6.27 23.88
CA VAL A 387 3.85 -6.94 23.02
C VAL A 387 4.61 -7.72 21.94
N ASP A 388 4.21 -8.97 21.67
CA ASP A 388 4.79 -9.75 20.58
C ASP A 388 4.41 -9.14 19.22
N MET A 389 5.44 -8.66 18.52
CA MET A 389 5.33 -8.08 17.19
C MET A 389 5.74 -9.06 16.09
N GLY A 390 6.03 -10.33 16.41
CA GLY A 390 6.39 -11.39 15.47
C GLY A 390 7.89 -11.50 15.15
N THR A 391 8.66 -10.43 15.38
CA THR A 391 10.13 -10.42 15.37
C THR A 391 10.61 -9.41 16.42
N PRO A 392 11.87 -9.50 16.90
CA PRO A 392 12.47 -8.37 17.61
C PRO A 392 12.59 -7.16 16.67
N VAL A 393 12.78 -5.97 17.28
CA VAL A 393 13.22 -4.76 16.58
C VAL A 393 14.62 -5.02 16.02
N ASP A 394 14.97 -4.38 14.89
CA ASP A 394 16.23 -4.51 14.16
C ASP A 394 16.49 -5.89 13.52
N ALA A 395 15.50 -6.80 13.52
CA ALA A 395 15.60 -8.06 12.78
C ALA A 395 15.72 -7.79 11.27
N SER A 396 16.81 -8.25 10.64
CA SER A 396 16.98 -8.09 9.19
C SER A 396 16.02 -8.97 8.39
N PRO A 397 15.74 -8.62 7.11
CA PRO A 397 15.03 -9.50 6.18
C PRO A 397 15.64 -10.90 6.08
N GLU A 398 16.97 -11.00 6.07
CA GLU A 398 17.71 -12.25 5.96
C GLU A 398 17.61 -13.13 7.22
N GLU A 399 17.65 -12.52 8.41
CA GLU A 399 17.51 -13.25 9.69
C GLU A 399 16.08 -13.71 9.95
N SER A 400 15.10 -12.94 9.44
CA SER A 400 13.67 -13.14 9.74
C SER A 400 12.87 -13.79 8.61
N ASP A 401 13.50 -14.13 7.48
CA ASP A 401 12.83 -14.57 6.25
C ASP A 401 11.72 -13.57 5.80
N GLY A 402 12.04 -12.29 5.96
CA GLY A 402 11.12 -11.17 5.68
C GLY A 402 9.98 -10.99 6.67
N ALA A 403 9.99 -11.67 7.84
CA ALA A 403 9.00 -11.45 8.89
C ALA A 403 9.07 -10.05 9.52
N CYS A 404 10.19 -9.34 9.38
CA CYS A 404 10.32 -7.93 9.80
C CYS A 404 9.47 -6.95 8.98
N TYR A 405 9.00 -7.34 7.79
CA TYR A 405 8.18 -6.49 6.94
C TYR A 405 6.83 -6.24 7.60
N THR A 406 6.34 -5.01 7.59
CA THR A 406 5.10 -4.62 8.27
C THR A 406 3.91 -5.51 7.90
N ALA A 407 3.76 -5.80 6.62
CA ALA A 407 2.71 -6.65 6.06
C ALA A 407 3.15 -8.12 5.86
N ALA A 408 4.06 -8.65 6.68
CA ALA A 408 4.51 -10.04 6.58
C ALA A 408 3.35 -11.03 6.79
N PRO A 409 3.07 -11.94 5.84
CA PRO A 409 1.96 -12.89 5.96
C PRO A 409 2.26 -14.04 6.94
N GLY A 410 3.54 -14.38 7.12
CA GLY A 410 4.01 -15.55 7.87
C GLY A 410 4.08 -15.40 9.40
N ILE A 411 3.70 -14.26 9.97
CA ILE A 411 3.75 -14.03 11.42
C ILE A 411 2.45 -14.45 12.12
N PRO A 412 2.45 -14.75 13.44
CA PRO A 412 1.24 -15.12 14.18
C PRO A 412 0.11 -14.10 14.03
N ALA A 413 -1.15 -14.56 14.04
CA ALA A 413 -2.32 -13.69 13.88
C ALA A 413 -2.41 -12.59 14.97
N ALA A 414 -1.93 -12.87 16.19
CA ALA A 414 -1.83 -11.89 17.26
C ALA A 414 -0.84 -10.77 16.92
N ALA A 415 0.37 -11.11 16.44
CA ALA A 415 1.37 -10.15 15.97
C ALA A 415 0.85 -9.29 14.80
N ARG A 416 0.14 -9.90 13.84
CA ARG A 416 -0.51 -9.14 12.74
C ARG A 416 -1.54 -8.13 13.27
N ARG A 417 -2.31 -8.49 14.29
CA ARG A 417 -3.25 -7.56 14.95
C ARG A 417 -2.52 -6.44 15.67
N ALA A 418 -1.45 -6.74 16.42
CA ALA A 418 -0.64 -5.74 17.11
C ALA A 418 0.00 -4.73 16.13
N ARG A 419 0.59 -5.22 15.02
CA ARG A 419 1.13 -4.34 13.95
C ARG A 419 0.04 -3.48 13.31
N ARG A 420 -1.17 -4.03 13.09
CA ARG A 420 -2.31 -3.25 12.58
C ARG A 420 -2.75 -2.16 13.57
N THR A 421 -2.81 -2.46 14.87
CA THR A 421 -3.12 -1.46 15.90
C THR A 421 -2.08 -0.34 15.93
N LEU A 422 -0.80 -0.68 15.94
CA LEU A 422 0.30 0.29 15.87
C LEU A 422 0.18 1.15 14.61
N SER A 423 -0.05 0.50 13.46
CA SER A 423 -0.12 1.18 12.17
C SER A 423 -1.29 2.15 12.10
N ALA A 424 -2.48 1.72 12.56
CA ALA A 424 -3.66 2.58 12.58
C ALA A 424 -3.44 3.84 13.42
N ALA A 425 -2.82 3.70 14.61
CA ALA A 425 -2.56 4.84 15.50
C ALA A 425 -1.56 5.84 14.89
N LEU A 426 -0.44 5.35 14.36
CA LEU A 426 0.62 6.22 13.83
C LEU A 426 0.23 6.85 12.48
N THR A 427 -0.45 6.11 11.61
CA THR A 427 -0.99 6.66 10.36
C THR A 427 -2.06 7.72 10.63
N THR A 428 -2.94 7.52 11.62
CA THR A 428 -3.93 8.54 12.04
C THR A 428 -3.24 9.82 12.53
N ALA A 429 -2.07 9.69 13.15
CA ALA A 429 -1.24 10.82 13.57
C ALA A 429 -0.39 11.42 12.41
N GLY A 430 -0.50 10.90 11.20
CA GLY A 430 0.16 11.42 10.01
C GLY A 430 1.59 10.92 9.77
N LEU A 431 2.05 9.89 10.50
CA LEU A 431 3.30 9.20 10.20
C LEU A 431 3.09 8.15 9.09
N VAL A 432 4.14 7.90 8.32
CA VAL A 432 4.19 6.79 7.35
C VAL A 432 5.14 5.71 7.83
N ASN A 433 4.79 4.44 7.66
CA ASN A 433 5.68 3.33 7.98
C ASN A 433 6.65 3.07 6.83
N TYR A 434 7.89 2.71 7.16
CA TYR A 434 8.80 2.09 6.20
C TYR A 434 8.51 0.57 6.11
N PRO A 435 8.02 0.04 4.97
CA PRO A 435 7.39 -1.28 4.93
C PRO A 435 8.28 -2.49 5.23
N THR A 436 9.61 -2.32 5.14
CA THR A 436 10.56 -3.40 5.44
C THR A 436 10.84 -3.53 6.93
N GLU A 437 10.44 -2.54 7.73
CA GLU A 437 10.73 -2.44 9.16
C GLU A 437 9.43 -2.07 9.90
N TRP A 438 8.79 -3.04 10.55
CA TRP A 438 7.49 -2.80 11.22
C TRP A 438 7.53 -1.74 12.33
N TRP A 439 8.72 -1.46 12.87
CA TRP A 439 8.96 -0.50 13.93
C TRP A 439 9.31 0.90 13.43
N HIS A 440 9.72 1.08 12.17
CA HIS A 440 10.25 2.35 11.65
C HIS A 440 9.15 3.21 11.04
N TRP A 441 9.10 4.48 11.48
CA TRP A 441 8.08 5.44 11.07
C TRP A 441 8.70 6.80 10.76
N SER A 442 8.19 7.44 9.72
CA SER A 442 8.68 8.69 9.15
C SER A 442 7.62 9.78 9.21
N TYR A 443 8.05 10.98 9.56
CA TYR A 443 7.27 12.21 9.41
C TYR A 443 8.17 13.39 9.05
N GLY A 444 7.81 14.13 8.00
CA GLY A 444 8.53 15.32 7.57
C GLY A 444 9.89 15.07 6.91
N ASP A 445 10.41 13.84 6.88
CA ASP A 445 11.58 13.48 6.07
C ASP A 445 11.22 13.27 4.58
N ARG A 446 12.22 12.91 3.78
CA ARG A 446 12.06 12.67 2.34
C ARG A 446 11.20 11.45 2.01
N TYR A 447 11.28 10.39 2.81
CA TYR A 447 10.47 9.20 2.62
C TYR A 447 9.00 9.54 2.87
N TRP A 448 8.70 10.24 3.97
CA TRP A 448 7.39 10.77 4.26
C TRP A 448 6.84 11.66 3.14
N ALA A 449 7.64 12.59 2.63
CA ALA A 449 7.18 13.49 1.57
C ALA A 449 6.85 12.73 0.28
N LEU A 450 7.66 11.73 -0.08
CA LEU A 450 7.38 10.88 -1.24
C LEU A 450 6.12 10.03 -1.04
N GLU A 451 5.96 9.37 0.10
CA GLU A 451 4.82 8.51 0.38
C GLU A 451 3.50 9.28 0.47
N THR A 452 3.53 10.50 0.99
CA THR A 452 2.33 11.36 1.13
C THR A 452 2.05 12.22 -0.09
N GLY A 453 2.99 12.30 -1.05
CA GLY A 453 2.90 13.20 -2.20
C GLY A 453 3.11 14.67 -1.86
N ALA A 454 3.78 14.98 -0.75
CA ALA A 454 4.11 16.35 -0.39
C ALA A 454 5.18 16.94 -1.34
N ASP A 455 5.10 18.24 -1.61
CA ASP A 455 6.02 18.94 -2.52
C ASP A 455 7.50 18.91 -2.08
N ALA A 456 7.74 18.73 -0.78
CA ALA A 456 9.07 18.70 -0.18
C ALA A 456 9.03 18.06 1.22
N ALA A 457 10.17 17.50 1.64
CA ALA A 457 10.44 17.16 3.03
C ALA A 457 10.54 18.43 3.90
N LEU A 458 10.04 18.35 5.12
CA LEU A 458 10.08 19.40 6.14
C LEU A 458 11.41 19.43 6.92
N TYR A 459 12.13 18.32 6.97
CA TYR A 459 13.31 18.15 7.81
C TYR A 459 14.52 17.68 7.00
N GLY A 460 15.68 18.28 7.28
CA GLY A 460 16.99 17.84 6.80
C GLY A 460 17.90 17.38 7.94
N PRO A 461 19.03 16.71 7.62
CA PRO A 461 20.02 16.31 8.61
C PRO A 461 20.49 17.52 9.43
N ARG A 462 20.60 17.35 10.76
CA ARG A 462 20.98 18.41 11.70
C ARG A 462 21.81 17.82 12.83
N GLU A 463 22.78 18.58 13.36
CA GLU A 463 23.50 18.21 14.59
C GLU A 463 22.69 18.57 15.85
N LEU A 464 22.83 17.78 16.92
CA LEU A 464 22.37 18.17 18.26
C LEU A 464 23.15 19.41 18.69
N ARG A 465 22.45 20.49 19.06
CA ARG A 465 23.03 21.75 19.51
C ARG A 465 22.53 22.11 20.88
#